data_AF-A0A4Y3KC56-F1
#
_entry.id   AF-A0A4Y3KC56-F1
#
_cell.length_a   1.000
_cell.length_b   1.000
_cell.length_c   1.000
_cell.angle_alpha   90.00
_cell.angle_beta   90.00
_cell.angle_gamma   90.00
#
_symmetry.space_group_name_H-M   'P 1'
#
loop_
_entity.id
_entity.type
_entity.pdbx_description
1 polymer ?
#
loop_
_entity_poly.entity_id
_entity_poly.type
_entity_poly.pdbx_seq_one_letter_code
_entity_poly.pdbx_strand_id
1 'polypeptide(L)'
;MRGSRVVTSEELAAAAGVSPAQLRKDLSFLGSYGRRGVGYDVAHLERQLGEVLGVQTRRAVVIVGIGYLGHALASYGGFAERGFEVAALVDADPQVVGTTVAGLVVEPADAIGRVVGRTSASVGVIAVPAPHAQPVCDALVGAGVTALLTFAPRALHVPEHVTVRQVDVASELQILAFHDARRRAR
;
A
#
# COMPACT_ATOMS: atom_id res chain seq x y z
N MET A 1 4.74 -2.88 30.57
CA MET A 1 5.61 -4.07 30.61
C MET A 1 4.87 -5.24 29.96
N ARG A 2 5.15 -5.55 28.69
CA ARG A 2 4.61 -6.76 28.03
C ARG A 2 5.80 -7.67 27.74
N GLY A 3 5.84 -8.83 28.40
CA GLY A 3 6.98 -9.74 28.37
C GLY A 3 7.19 -10.34 26.98
N SER A 4 8.43 -10.31 26.51
CA SER A 4 8.94 -11.13 25.42
C SER A 4 8.68 -12.60 25.75
N ARG A 5 7.72 -13.23 25.09
CA ARG A 5 7.50 -14.68 25.19
C ARG A 5 8.61 -15.36 24.41
N VAL A 6 9.37 -16.22 25.08
CA VAL A 6 10.42 -17.02 24.45
C VAL A 6 9.88 -18.41 24.17
N VAL A 7 10.18 -18.96 22.99
CA VAL A 7 9.78 -20.30 22.56
C VAL A 7 11.01 -21.13 22.18
N THR A 8 11.01 -22.41 22.50
CA THR A 8 12.13 -23.31 22.22
C THR A 8 12.08 -23.88 20.80
N SER A 9 13.21 -24.39 20.31
CA SER A 9 13.23 -25.11 19.02
C SER A 9 12.39 -26.39 19.06
N GLU A 10 12.30 -27.02 20.21
CA GLU A 10 11.52 -28.23 20.45
C GLU A 10 10.02 -27.95 20.31
N GLU A 11 9.53 -26.87 20.92
CA GLU A 11 8.12 -26.45 20.84
C GLU A 11 7.73 -26.04 19.41
N LEU A 12 8.56 -25.24 18.74
CA LEU A 12 8.30 -24.83 17.36
C LEU A 12 8.33 -26.03 16.39
N ALA A 13 9.27 -26.95 16.58
CA ALA A 13 9.40 -28.12 15.72
C ALA A 13 8.23 -29.10 15.90
N ALA A 14 7.77 -29.28 17.14
CA ALA A 14 6.58 -30.06 17.44
C ALA A 14 5.33 -29.45 16.79
N ALA A 15 5.17 -28.12 16.86
CA ALA A 15 4.05 -27.42 16.22
C ALA A 15 4.11 -27.45 14.69
N ALA A 16 5.31 -27.39 14.11
CA ALA A 16 5.53 -27.42 12.66
C ALA A 16 5.62 -28.85 12.07
N GLY A 17 5.60 -29.89 12.90
CA GLY A 17 5.70 -31.29 12.45
C GLY A 17 7.07 -31.66 11.86
N VAL A 18 8.14 -30.97 12.25
CA VAL A 18 9.52 -31.20 11.75
C VAL A 18 10.45 -31.58 12.90
N SER A 19 11.68 -32.02 12.58
CA SER A 19 12.68 -32.24 13.62
C SER A 19 13.26 -30.91 14.13
N PRO A 20 13.63 -30.79 15.42
CA PRO A 20 14.28 -29.58 15.94
C PRO A 20 15.59 -29.23 15.22
N ALA A 21 16.31 -30.22 14.71
CA ALA A 21 17.53 -30.02 13.92
C ALA A 21 17.23 -29.38 12.56
N GLN A 22 16.17 -29.84 11.88
CA GLN A 22 15.72 -29.27 10.62
C GLN A 22 15.21 -27.85 10.81
N LEU A 23 14.37 -27.61 11.83
CA LEU A 23 13.88 -26.26 12.16
C LEU A 23 15.04 -25.28 12.41
N ARG A 24 16.04 -25.66 13.21
CA ARG A 24 17.22 -24.80 13.47
C ARG A 24 18.01 -24.49 12.20
N LYS A 25 18.12 -25.47 11.30
CA LYS A 25 18.79 -25.30 10.01
C LYS A 25 18.00 -24.32 9.14
N ASP A 26 16.70 -24.49 9.04
CA ASP A 26 15.83 -23.64 8.22
C ASP A 26 15.82 -22.19 8.73
N LEU A 27 15.69 -21.99 10.04
CA LEU A 27 15.76 -20.66 10.65
C LEU A 27 17.15 -20.03 10.56
N SER A 28 18.23 -20.82 10.49
CA SER A 28 19.59 -20.26 10.31
C SER A 28 19.80 -19.58 8.96
N PHE A 29 19.03 -19.95 7.93
CA PHE A 29 19.04 -19.25 6.64
C PHE A 29 18.37 -17.88 6.71
N LEU A 30 17.57 -17.62 7.75
CA LEU A 30 16.89 -16.34 8.00
C LEU A 30 17.74 -15.37 8.83
N GLY A 31 18.95 -15.79 9.23
CA GLY A 31 19.90 -15.01 10.02
C GLY A 31 20.28 -15.67 11.36
N SER A 32 21.26 -15.10 12.06
CA SER A 32 21.81 -15.65 13.30
C SER A 32 20.95 -15.32 14.53
N TYR A 33 19.84 -16.04 14.75
CA TYR A 33 18.92 -15.67 15.84
C TYR A 33 18.50 -16.84 16.71
N GLY A 34 19.20 -16.95 17.83
CA GLY A 34 18.98 -17.91 18.91
C GLY A 34 20.28 -18.01 19.69
N ARG A 35 20.35 -17.43 20.89
CA ARG A 35 21.48 -17.77 21.77
C ARG A 35 21.32 -19.25 22.12
N ARG A 36 22.37 -20.06 21.89
CA ARG A 36 22.37 -21.48 22.27
C ARG A 36 21.87 -21.61 23.72
N GLY A 37 20.77 -22.32 23.90
CA GLY A 37 20.15 -22.56 25.22
C GLY A 37 19.11 -21.54 25.70
N VAL A 38 18.76 -20.50 24.92
CA VAL A 38 17.80 -19.46 25.35
C VAL A 38 16.45 -19.57 24.64
N GLY A 39 16.41 -19.99 23.37
CA GLY A 39 15.18 -20.01 22.55
C GLY A 39 15.03 -18.78 21.65
N TYR A 40 13.85 -18.62 21.07
CA TYR A 40 13.49 -17.55 20.14
C TYR A 40 12.49 -16.59 20.78
N ASP A 41 12.74 -15.28 20.69
CA ASP A 41 11.72 -14.29 21.01
C ASP A 41 10.59 -14.37 19.97
N VAL A 42 9.37 -14.65 20.43
CA VAL A 42 8.21 -14.89 19.55
C VAL A 42 7.93 -13.66 18.67
N ALA A 43 7.96 -12.45 19.25
CA ALA A 43 7.66 -11.23 18.51
C ALA A 43 8.72 -10.92 17.45
N HIS A 44 9.99 -11.19 17.73
CA HIS A 44 11.08 -11.06 16.77
C HIS A 44 10.98 -12.09 15.65
N LEU A 45 10.71 -13.35 15.98
CA LEU A 45 10.57 -14.43 15.02
C LEU A 45 9.38 -14.20 14.06
N GLU A 46 8.24 -13.75 14.58
CA GLU A 46 7.06 -13.39 13.77
C GLU A 46 7.36 -12.28 12.75
N ARG A 47 8.09 -11.23 13.17
CA ARG A 47 8.48 -10.14 12.26
C ARG A 47 9.39 -10.63 11.14
N GLN A 48 10.40 -11.42 11.47
CA GLN A 48 11.37 -11.92 10.49
C GLN A 48 10.77 -12.91 9.49
N LEU A 49 9.91 -13.82 9.98
CA LEU A 49 9.14 -14.68 9.09
C LEU A 49 8.20 -13.87 8.19
N GLY A 50 7.58 -12.80 8.72
CA GLY A 50 6.77 -11.88 7.94
C GLY A 50 7.54 -11.17 6.82
N GLU A 51 8.78 -10.76 7.08
CA GLU A 51 9.68 -10.13 6.09
C GLU A 51 10.07 -11.11 4.99
N VAL A 52 10.53 -12.32 5.36
CA VAL A 52 11.02 -13.31 4.40
C VAL A 52 9.88 -13.90 3.56
N LEU A 53 8.72 -14.12 4.16
CA LEU A 53 7.56 -14.65 3.48
C LEU A 53 6.77 -13.57 2.72
N GLY A 54 7.18 -12.29 2.80
CA GLY A 54 6.46 -11.16 2.19
C GLY A 54 5.06 -10.92 2.79
N VAL A 55 4.76 -11.55 3.93
CA VAL A 55 3.43 -11.54 4.59
C VAL A 55 3.13 -10.19 5.25
N GLN A 56 4.08 -9.25 5.27
CA GLN A 56 3.92 -7.91 5.85
C GLN A 56 4.38 -6.76 4.93
N THR A 57 4.25 -6.89 3.60
CA THR A 57 4.53 -5.72 2.73
C THR A 57 3.33 -4.77 2.73
N ARG A 58 3.30 -3.84 3.69
CA ARG A 58 2.49 -2.62 3.53
C ARG A 58 2.93 -1.93 2.25
N ARG A 59 1.99 -1.66 1.35
CA ARG A 59 2.29 -0.96 0.10
C ARG A 59 2.12 0.54 0.32
N ALA A 60 3.23 1.27 0.19
CA ALA A 60 3.21 2.73 0.22
C ALA A 60 2.45 3.28 -0.99
N VAL A 61 1.56 4.23 -0.70
CA VAL A 61 0.67 4.92 -1.64
C VAL A 61 0.99 6.40 -1.67
N VAL A 62 1.11 6.97 -2.86
CA VAL A 62 1.14 8.43 -3.07
C VAL A 62 -0.19 8.86 -3.67
N ILE A 63 -0.84 9.86 -3.07
CA ILE A 63 -2.06 10.46 -3.62
C ILE A 63 -1.70 11.78 -4.29
N VAL A 64 -2.08 11.92 -5.56
CA VAL A 64 -1.88 13.13 -6.35
C VAL A 64 -3.24 13.77 -6.65
N GLY A 65 -3.40 15.03 -6.26
CA GLY A 65 -4.65 15.77 -6.30
C GLY A 65 -5.40 15.67 -4.97
N ILE A 66 -5.25 16.68 -4.13
CA ILE A 66 -5.81 16.86 -2.79
C ILE A 66 -6.96 17.89 -2.85
N GLY A 67 -7.86 17.69 -3.81
CA GLY A 67 -9.21 18.28 -3.78
C GLY A 67 -10.15 17.50 -2.85
N TYR A 68 -11.47 17.65 -3.01
CA TYR A 68 -12.45 16.94 -2.15
C TYR A 68 -12.23 15.43 -2.10
N LEU A 69 -12.03 14.79 -3.25
CA LEU A 69 -11.82 13.35 -3.32
C LEU A 69 -10.46 12.94 -2.72
N GLY A 70 -9.38 13.64 -3.07
CA GLY A 70 -8.06 13.37 -2.52
C GLY A 70 -8.00 13.48 -1.00
N HIS A 71 -8.64 14.51 -0.43
CA HIS A 71 -8.80 14.68 1.02
C HIS A 71 -9.53 13.50 1.67
N ALA A 72 -10.63 13.06 1.06
CA ALA A 72 -11.41 11.92 1.54
C ALA A 72 -10.60 10.63 1.51
N LEU A 73 -9.85 10.38 0.43
CA LEU A 73 -9.00 9.20 0.27
C LEU A 73 -7.82 9.21 1.24
N ALA A 74 -7.18 10.37 1.45
CA ALA A 74 -6.06 10.51 2.39
C ALA A 74 -6.47 10.20 3.84
N SER A 75 -7.74 10.47 4.19
CA SER A 75 -8.28 10.24 5.54
C SER A 75 -8.97 8.88 5.69
N TYR A 76 -8.97 8.04 4.65
CA TYR A 76 -9.72 6.78 4.64
C TYR A 76 -8.95 5.64 5.33
N GLY A 77 -9.38 5.29 6.54
CA GLY A 77 -8.75 4.24 7.35
C GLY A 77 -8.75 2.83 6.73
N GLY A 78 -9.66 2.55 5.79
CA GLY A 78 -9.78 1.23 5.15
C GLY A 78 -8.57 0.83 4.29
N PHE A 79 -7.70 1.78 3.90
CA PHE A 79 -6.44 1.46 3.25
C PHE A 79 -5.49 0.69 4.17
N ALA A 80 -5.31 1.17 5.40
CA ALA A 80 -4.40 0.53 6.36
C ALA A 80 -4.85 -0.89 6.71
N GLU A 81 -6.17 -1.12 6.83
CA GLU A 81 -6.77 -2.44 7.05
C GLU A 81 -6.49 -3.44 5.92
N ARG A 82 -6.22 -2.93 4.71
CA ARG A 82 -5.94 -3.73 3.50
C ARG A 82 -4.45 -3.78 3.17
N GLY A 83 -3.58 -3.30 4.06
CA GLY A 83 -2.13 -3.29 3.86
C GLY A 83 -1.64 -2.17 2.94
N PHE A 84 -2.40 -1.09 2.77
CA PHE A 84 -1.98 0.11 2.03
C PHE A 84 -1.73 1.26 3.01
N GLU A 85 -0.58 1.90 2.88
CA GLU A 85 -0.20 3.03 3.72
C GLU A 85 -0.09 4.29 2.87
N VAL A 86 -0.89 5.32 3.17
CA VAL A 86 -0.75 6.63 2.52
C VAL A 86 0.54 7.26 3.04
N ALA A 87 1.56 7.30 2.19
CA ALA A 87 2.90 7.71 2.57
C ALA A 87 3.20 9.18 2.22
N ALA A 88 2.51 9.73 1.21
CA ALA A 88 2.65 11.13 0.84
C ALA A 88 1.46 11.63 0.02
N LEU A 89 1.31 12.96 0.05
CA LEU A 89 0.26 13.71 -0.63
C LEU A 89 0.92 14.76 -1.53
N VAL A 90 0.42 14.90 -2.74
CA VAL A 90 0.98 15.82 -3.73
C VAL A 90 -0.12 16.62 -4.41
N ASP A 91 0.08 17.93 -4.55
CA ASP A 91 -0.82 18.81 -5.30
C ASP A 91 -0.05 19.89 -6.07
N ALA A 92 -0.68 20.46 -7.10
CA ALA A 92 -0.15 21.57 -7.88
C ALA A 92 -0.71 22.93 -7.43
N ASP A 93 -1.82 22.96 -6.70
CA ASP A 93 -2.44 24.18 -6.19
C ASP A 93 -1.60 24.79 -5.06
N PRO A 94 -1.03 26.00 -5.23
CA PRO A 94 -0.24 26.66 -4.20
C PRO A 94 -1.01 26.93 -2.90
N GLN A 95 -2.34 26.95 -2.93
CA GLN A 95 -3.17 27.11 -1.73
C GLN A 95 -3.26 25.81 -0.92
N VAL A 96 -3.07 24.66 -1.56
CA VAL A 96 -3.13 23.33 -0.91
C VAL A 96 -1.74 22.86 -0.51
N VAL A 97 -0.71 23.17 -1.30
CA VAL A 97 0.68 22.85 -1.00
C VAL A 97 1.11 23.46 0.35
N GLY A 98 1.75 22.66 1.19
CA GLY A 98 2.18 23.04 2.54
C GLY A 98 1.11 22.87 3.62
N THR A 99 -0.16 22.65 3.25
CA THR A 99 -1.20 22.30 4.22
C THR A 99 -1.00 20.88 4.75
N THR A 100 -1.65 20.55 5.87
CA THR A 100 -1.61 19.20 6.46
C THR A 100 -2.94 18.50 6.32
N VAL A 101 -2.91 17.27 5.81
CA VAL A 101 -4.09 16.41 5.62
C VAL A 101 -3.76 15.03 6.15
N ALA A 102 -4.61 14.48 7.02
CA ALA A 102 -4.40 13.19 7.68
C ALA A 102 -3.00 13.04 8.32
N GLY A 103 -2.43 14.14 8.83
CA GLY A 103 -1.10 14.16 9.44
C GLY A 103 0.08 14.23 8.46
N LEU A 104 -0.17 14.33 7.16
CA LEU A 104 0.84 14.45 6.11
C LEU A 104 0.82 15.86 5.51
N VAL A 105 2.00 16.43 5.27
CA VAL A 105 2.14 17.71 4.56
C VAL A 105 1.98 17.47 3.06
N VAL A 106 1.20 18.31 2.40
CA VAL A 106 1.03 18.26 0.95
C VAL A 106 2.27 18.85 0.28
N GLU A 107 2.94 18.04 -0.55
CA GLU A 107 4.11 18.45 -1.33
C GLU A 107 3.72 18.97 -2.73
N PRO A 108 4.55 19.83 -3.36
CA PRO A 108 4.28 20.32 -4.70
C PRO A 108 4.41 19.23 -5.78
N ALA A 109 3.67 19.38 -6.88
CA ALA A 109 3.62 18.41 -7.98
C ALA A 109 4.97 18.09 -8.65
N ASP A 110 5.92 19.02 -8.65
CA ASP A 110 7.28 18.78 -9.14
C ASP A 110 8.10 17.85 -8.24
N ALA A 111 7.63 17.59 -7.01
CA ALA A 111 8.26 16.69 -6.06
C ALA A 111 7.95 15.20 -6.28
N ILE A 112 7.06 14.83 -7.21
CA ILE A 112 6.59 13.43 -7.38
C ILE A 112 7.76 12.44 -7.41
N GLY A 113 8.80 12.69 -8.22
CA GLY A 113 9.95 11.79 -8.29
C GLY A 113 10.69 11.63 -6.96
N ARG A 114 10.92 12.74 -6.25
CA ARG A 114 11.58 12.75 -4.93
C ARG A 114 10.72 12.05 -3.88
N VAL A 115 9.41 12.31 -3.89
CA VAL A 115 8.42 11.72 -2.98
C VAL A 115 8.37 10.20 -3.15
N VAL A 116 8.25 9.73 -4.39
CA VAL A 116 8.19 8.28 -4.70
C VAL A 116 9.49 7.61 -4.28
N GLY A 117 10.65 8.19 -4.59
CA GLY A 117 11.95 7.65 -4.18
C GLY A 117 12.10 7.58 -2.65
N ARG A 118 11.71 8.64 -1.93
CA ARG A 118 11.77 8.71 -0.46
C ARG A 118 10.83 7.71 0.22
N THR A 119 9.64 7.50 -0.34
CA THR A 119 8.59 6.65 0.25
C THR A 119 8.64 5.20 -0.24
N SER A 120 9.43 4.92 -1.28
CA SER A 120 9.39 3.64 -2.02
C SER A 120 7.96 3.27 -2.44
N ALA A 121 7.16 4.28 -2.80
CA ALA A 121 5.77 4.07 -3.17
C ALA A 121 5.68 3.22 -4.44
N SER A 122 4.90 2.15 -4.34
CA SER A 122 4.63 1.24 -5.47
C SER A 122 3.23 1.45 -6.05
N VAL A 123 2.41 2.30 -5.41
CA VAL A 123 1.04 2.59 -5.80
C VAL A 123 0.84 4.11 -5.89
N GLY A 124 0.27 4.58 -6.99
CA GLY A 124 -0.15 5.96 -7.18
C GLY A 124 -1.67 6.07 -7.28
N VAL A 125 -2.25 7.04 -6.59
CA VAL A 125 -3.66 7.41 -6.71
C VAL A 125 -3.77 8.74 -7.42
N ILE A 126 -4.50 8.79 -8.53
CA ILE A 126 -4.68 9.97 -9.37
C ILE A 126 -6.11 10.49 -9.17
N ALA A 127 -6.23 11.58 -8.43
CA ALA A 127 -7.48 12.26 -8.10
C ALA A 127 -7.52 13.70 -8.66
N VAL A 128 -6.84 13.93 -9.77
CA VAL A 128 -6.80 15.22 -10.49
C VAL A 128 -7.84 15.26 -11.62
N PRO A 129 -8.23 16.47 -12.10
CA PRO A 129 -9.06 16.61 -13.30
C PRO A 129 -8.42 15.97 -14.56
N ALA A 130 -9.26 15.57 -15.52
CA ALA A 130 -8.85 14.84 -16.73
C ALA A 130 -7.68 15.47 -17.53
N PRO A 131 -7.58 16.80 -17.70
CA PRO A 131 -6.45 17.41 -18.40
C PRO A 131 -5.09 17.12 -17.77
N HIS A 132 -5.05 16.92 -16.44
CA HIS A 132 -3.82 16.75 -15.67
C HIS A 132 -3.48 15.27 -15.39
N ALA A 133 -4.39 14.35 -15.68
CA ALA A 133 -4.24 12.95 -15.29
C ALA A 133 -3.10 12.22 -16.02
N GLN A 134 -2.90 12.47 -17.32
CA GLN A 134 -1.81 11.83 -18.08
C GLN A 134 -0.43 12.35 -17.64
N PRO A 135 -0.17 13.68 -17.53
CA PRO A 135 1.10 14.16 -17.00
C PRO A 135 1.46 13.61 -15.61
N VAL A 136 0.47 13.50 -14.71
CA VAL A 136 0.66 12.90 -13.39
C VAL A 136 0.98 11.40 -13.49
N CYS A 137 0.27 10.69 -14.35
CA CYS A 137 0.53 9.29 -14.65
C CYS A 137 1.98 9.07 -15.12
N ASP A 138 2.42 9.87 -16.10
CA ASP A 138 3.77 9.78 -16.66
C ASP A 138 4.84 10.06 -15.59
N ALA A 139 4.61 11.05 -14.72
CA ALA A 139 5.52 11.38 -13.62
C ALA A 139 5.62 10.26 -12.58
N LEU A 140 4.50 9.64 -12.21
CA LEU A 140 4.47 8.51 -11.28
C LEU A 140 5.19 7.29 -11.87
N VAL A 141 4.89 6.95 -13.13
CA VAL A 141 5.53 5.84 -13.84
C VAL A 141 7.02 6.08 -14.00
N GLY A 142 7.43 7.28 -14.41
CA GLY A 142 8.84 7.67 -14.53
C GLY A 142 9.60 7.62 -13.19
N ALA A 143 8.90 7.73 -12.07
CA ALA A 143 9.46 7.58 -10.73
C ALA A 143 9.49 6.12 -10.22
N GLY A 144 8.97 5.16 -10.99
CA GLY A 144 9.00 3.73 -10.66
C GLY A 144 7.70 3.17 -10.08
N VAL A 145 6.59 3.92 -10.09
CA VAL A 145 5.28 3.41 -9.68
C VAL A 145 4.74 2.45 -10.75
N THR A 146 4.34 1.24 -10.34
CA THR A 146 3.88 0.18 -11.24
C THR A 146 2.37 -0.12 -11.14
N ALA A 147 1.69 0.43 -10.13
CA ALA A 147 0.25 0.29 -9.95
C ALA A 147 -0.41 1.66 -9.77
N LEU A 148 -1.43 1.94 -10.59
CA LEU A 148 -2.15 3.20 -10.57
C LEU A 148 -3.65 2.98 -10.36
N LEU A 149 -4.23 3.76 -9.45
CA LEU A 149 -5.67 3.91 -9.28
C LEU A 149 -6.05 5.31 -9.74
N THR A 150 -6.91 5.44 -10.74
CA THR A 150 -7.32 6.75 -11.27
C THR A 150 -8.83 6.95 -11.17
N PHE A 151 -9.22 8.14 -10.73
CA PHE A 151 -10.60 8.62 -10.75
C PHE A 151 -10.84 9.64 -11.87
N ALA A 152 -9.82 9.94 -12.67
CA ALA A 152 -9.97 10.83 -13.81
C ALA A 152 -10.85 10.17 -14.88
N PRO A 153 -11.82 10.90 -15.47
CA PRO A 153 -12.73 10.36 -16.49
C PRO A 153 -12.06 10.32 -17.88
N ARG A 154 -10.86 9.72 -17.96
CA ARG A 154 -10.18 9.44 -19.23
C ARG A 154 -9.32 8.19 -19.12
N ALA A 155 -9.15 7.51 -20.26
CA ALA A 155 -8.12 6.50 -20.40
C ALA A 155 -6.72 7.11 -20.27
N LEU A 156 -5.84 6.40 -19.56
CA LEU A 156 -4.42 6.72 -19.42
C LEU A 156 -3.61 5.77 -20.31
N HIS A 157 -2.56 6.31 -20.93
CA HIS A 157 -1.57 5.51 -21.66
C HIS A 157 -0.44 5.17 -20.71
N VAL A 158 -0.12 3.88 -20.60
CA VAL A 158 0.97 3.38 -19.75
C VAL A 158 1.76 2.28 -20.46
N PRO A 159 3.02 2.05 -20.08
CA PRO A 159 3.79 0.88 -20.52
C PRO A 159 3.17 -0.44 -20.04
N GLU A 160 3.48 -1.55 -20.72
CA GLU A 160 2.93 -2.89 -20.41
C GLU A 160 3.18 -3.37 -18.97
N HIS A 161 4.28 -2.94 -18.35
CA HIS A 161 4.62 -3.34 -16.98
C HIS A 161 3.84 -2.58 -15.90
N VAL A 162 2.98 -1.62 -16.28
CA VAL A 162 2.20 -0.79 -15.36
C VAL A 162 0.74 -1.18 -15.43
N THR A 163 0.14 -1.44 -14.27
CA THR A 163 -1.29 -1.72 -14.16
C THR A 163 -2.06 -0.46 -13.80
N VAL A 164 -3.14 -0.16 -14.53
CA VAL A 164 -4.04 0.95 -14.25
C VAL A 164 -5.44 0.43 -13.93
N ARG A 165 -6.02 0.88 -12.82
CA ARG A 165 -7.43 0.69 -12.49
C ARG A 165 -8.13 2.04 -12.52
N GLN A 166 -9.10 2.19 -13.41
CA GLN A 166 -10.01 3.33 -13.41
C GLN A 166 -11.21 3.05 -12.49
N VAL A 167 -11.60 4.05 -11.70
CA VAL A 167 -12.81 4.03 -10.87
C VAL A 167 -13.71 5.17 -11.31
N ASP A 168 -14.90 4.81 -11.79
CA ASP A 168 -15.97 5.76 -12.11
C ASP A 168 -17.21 5.43 -11.27
N VAL A 169 -17.36 6.15 -10.16
CA VAL A 169 -18.47 5.95 -9.22
C VAL A 169 -19.83 6.21 -9.89
N ALA A 170 -19.91 7.10 -10.87
CA ALA A 170 -21.17 7.38 -11.57
C ALA A 170 -21.59 6.18 -12.42
N SER A 171 -20.64 5.55 -13.11
CA SER A 171 -20.88 4.30 -13.85
C SER A 171 -21.35 3.17 -12.92
N GLU A 172 -20.76 3.03 -11.73
CA GLU A 172 -21.20 2.02 -10.74
C GLU A 172 -22.65 2.28 -10.28
N LEU A 173 -23.02 3.53 -10.02
CA LEU A 173 -24.40 3.88 -9.68
C LEU A 173 -25.38 3.60 -10.82
N GLN A 174 -24.99 3.83 -12.07
CA GLN A 174 -25.81 3.52 -13.24
C GLN A 174 -26.08 2.01 -13.38
N ILE A 175 -25.08 1.17 -13.07
CA ILE A 175 -25.23 -0.29 -13.03
C ILE A 175 -26.27 -0.67 -11.97
N LEU A 176 -26.19 -0.10 -10.77
CA LEU A 176 -27.17 -0.35 -9.71
C LEU A 176 -28.59 0.08 -10.11
N ALA A 177 -28.73 1.26 -10.73
CA ALA A 177 -30.01 1.76 -11.21
C ALA A 177 -30.62 0.83 -12.28
N PHE A 178 -29.81 0.30 -13.18
CA PHE A 178 -30.25 -0.68 -14.19
C PHE A 178 -30.79 -1.96 -13.54
N HIS A 179 -30.09 -2.50 -12.54
CA HIS A 179 -30.57 -3.67 -11.81
C HIS A 179 -31.87 -3.41 -11.05
N ASP A 180 -32.01 -2.22 -10.46
CA ASP A 180 -33.25 -1.85 -9.78
C ASP A 180 -34.43 -1.76 -10.73
N ALA A 181 -34.25 -1.11 -11.88
CA ALA A 181 -35.26 -1.02 -12.93
C ALA A 181 -35.70 -2.42 -13.41
N ARG A 182 -34.76 -3.37 -13.57
CA ARG A 182 -35.08 -4.75 -13.97
C ARG A 182 -35.82 -5.55 -12.90
N ARG A 183 -35.61 -5.27 -11.62
CA ARG A 183 -36.37 -5.92 -10.54
C ARG A 183 -37.82 -5.43 -10.50
N ARG A 184 -38.05 -4.13 -10.71
CA ARG A 184 -39.40 -3.53 -10.72
C ARG A 184 -40.25 -3.91 -11.94
N ALA A 185 -39.60 -4.32 -13.03
CA ALA A 185 -40.26 -4.78 -14.25
C ALA A 185 -40.63 -6.29 -14.24
N ARG A 186 -40.37 -6.99 -13.13
CA ARG A 186 -40.80 -8.38 -12.87
C ARG A 186 -41.93 -8.38 -11.86
#